data_AF-A0ABD5NMT8-F1
#
_entry.id   AF-A0ABD5NMT8-F1
#
_cell.length_a   1.000
_cell.length_b   1.000
_cell.length_c   1.000
_cell.angle_alpha   90.00
_cell.angle_beta   90.00
_cell.angle_gamma   90.00
#
_symmetry.space_group_name_H-M   'P 1'
#
loop_
_entity.id
_entity.type
_entity.pdbx_description
1 polymer ?
#
loop_
_entity_poly.entity_id
_entity_poly.type
_entity_poly.pdbx_seq_one_letter_code
_entity_poly.pdbx_strand_id
1 'polypeptide(L)'
;MSDRRTYVESPIIMATVRLVAPFVLTYGLFITLHGASSPGGGFQGGVIVASVIVMLSFAYGIDATWEWLDKRVLVGITTGGIAVFAALALGPILAEPGADFLELGALPLIPNPWKYGIELVEVGIAMTVAGVVIVLFFQLARGAMPPGGSPYAMPSAGPTGEERRGDSNTTERTASGTTERTASGTTERTASGTTERTASGPDAVDDGSPEPRTGASNSGSTDGRGDRR
;
A
#
# COMPACT_ATOMS: atom_id res chain seq x y z
N MET A 1 -35.74 -7.39 19.47
CA MET A 1 -35.57 -6.77 18.14
C MET A 1 -34.35 -5.87 18.21
N SER A 2 -33.19 -6.36 17.77
CA SER A 2 -31.95 -5.57 17.79
C SER A 2 -31.95 -4.66 16.56
N ASP A 3 -32.05 -3.36 16.78
CA ASP A 3 -31.92 -2.35 15.74
C ASP A 3 -30.48 -2.32 15.23
N ARG A 4 -30.22 -2.99 14.10
CA ARG A 4 -28.94 -3.01 13.38
C ARG A 4 -28.94 -1.97 12.26
N ARG A 5 -28.99 -0.69 12.61
CA ARG A 5 -28.58 0.39 11.71
C ARG A 5 -27.74 1.33 12.54
N THR A 6 -26.51 1.68 12.16
CA THR A 6 -26.33 2.65 11.09
C THR A 6 -24.87 2.69 10.60
N TYR A 7 -24.60 2.12 9.43
CA TYR A 7 -23.77 2.86 8.47
C TYR A 7 -24.65 4.02 8.05
N VAL A 8 -24.38 5.23 8.57
CA VAL A 8 -25.11 6.40 8.08
C VAL A 8 -24.49 6.72 6.74
N GLU A 9 -25.17 6.30 5.67
CA GLU A 9 -24.89 6.80 4.34
C GLU A 9 -24.92 8.33 4.41
N SER A 10 -23.76 8.97 4.33
CA SER A 10 -23.68 10.43 4.36
C SER A 10 -23.96 10.92 2.94
N PRO A 11 -25.09 11.61 2.70
CA PRO A 11 -25.40 12.11 1.36
C PRO A 11 -24.31 13.08 0.86
N ILE A 12 -23.67 13.79 1.79
CA ILE A 12 -22.56 14.69 1.50
C ILE A 12 -21.34 13.90 0.99
N ILE A 13 -20.91 12.86 1.70
CA ILE A 13 -19.76 12.04 1.29
C ILE A 13 -20.04 11.39 -0.07
N MET A 14 -21.23 10.79 -0.24
CA MET A 14 -21.61 10.15 -1.49
C MET A 14 -21.61 11.15 -2.66
N ALA A 15 -22.19 12.34 -2.47
CA ALA A 15 -22.20 13.39 -3.49
C ALA A 15 -20.79 13.88 -3.82
N THR A 16 -19.95 14.13 -2.82
CA THR A 16 -18.56 14.57 -3.02
C THR A 16 -17.76 13.51 -3.77
N VAL A 17 -17.81 12.24 -3.35
CA VAL A 17 -17.08 11.16 -4.02
C VAL A 17 -17.55 10.98 -5.46
N ARG A 18 -18.87 11.02 -5.70
CA ARG A 18 -19.43 10.93 -7.06
C ARG A 18 -18.95 12.06 -7.96
N LEU A 19 -18.75 13.26 -7.42
CA LEU A 19 -18.23 14.41 -8.15
C LEU A 19 -16.71 14.32 -8.37
N VAL A 20 -15.95 13.96 -7.33
CA VAL A 20 -14.47 14.03 -7.31
C VAL A 20 -13.80 12.82 -7.96
N ALA A 21 -14.38 11.63 -7.84
CA ALA A 21 -13.85 10.38 -8.42
C ALA A 21 -13.42 10.49 -9.90
N PRO A 22 -14.24 11.04 -10.83
CA PRO A 22 -13.82 11.14 -12.22
C PRO A 22 -12.61 12.07 -12.43
N PHE A 23 -12.47 13.13 -11.62
CA PHE A 23 -11.31 14.02 -11.70
C PHE A 23 -10.04 13.35 -11.18
N VAL A 24 -10.13 12.63 -10.06
CA VAL A 24 -8.99 11.87 -9.51
C VAL A 24 -8.57 10.76 -10.47
N LEU A 25 -9.52 10.05 -11.08
CA LEU A 25 -9.25 9.04 -12.09
C LEU A 25 -8.52 9.63 -13.31
N THR A 26 -9.03 10.75 -13.83
CA THR A 26 -8.43 11.44 -14.97
C THR A 26 -7.03 11.93 -14.66
N TYR A 27 -6.82 12.47 -13.45
CA TYR A 27 -5.49 12.89 -12.99
C TYR A 27 -4.52 11.71 -12.86
N GLY A 28 -4.95 10.59 -12.28
CA GLY A 28 -4.13 9.38 -12.19
C GLY A 28 -3.74 8.82 -13.57
N LEU A 29 -4.66 8.84 -14.52
CA LEU A 29 -4.39 8.46 -15.90
C LEU A 29 -3.43 9.45 -16.59
N PHE A 30 -3.60 10.76 -16.37
CA PHE A 30 -2.69 11.78 -16.89
C PHE A 30 -1.25 11.57 -16.40
N ILE A 31 -1.07 11.36 -15.09
CA ILE A 31 0.24 11.07 -14.48
C ILE A 31 0.86 9.79 -15.03
N THR A 32 0.03 8.78 -15.34
CA THR A 32 0.48 7.53 -15.94
C THR A 32 0.95 7.73 -17.38
N LEU A 33 0.20 8.47 -18.20
CA LEU A 33 0.48 8.63 -19.63
C LEU A 33 1.56 9.68 -19.94
N HIS A 34 1.96 10.49 -18.96
CA HIS A 34 2.96 11.55 -19.15
C HIS A 34 4.19 11.39 -18.24
N GLY A 35 4.41 10.22 -17.64
CA GLY A 35 5.52 9.99 -16.72
C GLY A 35 6.89 10.10 -17.39
N ALA A 36 6.99 9.74 -18.68
CA ALA A 36 8.22 9.93 -19.46
C ALA A 36 8.68 11.40 -19.57
N SER A 37 7.75 12.37 -19.43
CA SER A 37 8.02 13.81 -19.64
C SER A 37 7.78 14.68 -18.40
N SER A 38 7.32 14.10 -17.29
CA SER A 38 6.91 14.82 -16.09
C SER A 38 7.35 14.07 -14.83
N PRO A 39 7.60 14.75 -13.69
CA PRO A 39 7.66 14.07 -12.40
C PRO A 39 6.39 13.25 -12.20
N GLY A 40 6.52 11.92 -12.07
CA GLY A 40 5.37 11.02 -12.19
C GLY A 40 5.74 9.61 -12.64
N GLY A 41 4.75 8.92 -13.19
CA GLY A 41 4.91 7.62 -13.83
C GLY A 41 3.86 6.60 -13.42
N GLY A 42 4.03 5.39 -13.95
CA GLY A 42 3.05 4.31 -13.80
C GLY A 42 2.76 3.91 -12.35
N PHE A 43 3.78 3.91 -11.48
CA PHE A 43 3.57 3.57 -10.07
C PHE A 43 2.65 4.56 -9.36
N GLN A 44 2.98 5.85 -9.41
CA GLN A 44 2.21 6.90 -8.73
C GLN A 44 0.82 7.03 -9.34
N GLY A 45 0.72 7.02 -10.67
CA GLY A 45 -0.55 7.04 -11.38
C GLY A 45 -1.44 5.85 -11.02
N GLY A 46 -0.87 4.64 -10.96
CA GLY A 46 -1.58 3.43 -10.53
C GLY A 46 -2.12 3.53 -9.09
N VAL A 47 -1.34 4.09 -8.15
CA VAL A 47 -1.80 4.35 -6.77
C VAL A 47 -2.97 5.33 -6.75
N ILE A 48 -2.90 6.41 -7.53
CA ILE A 48 -3.98 7.40 -7.63
C ILE A 48 -5.25 6.74 -8.21
N VAL A 49 -5.12 5.92 -9.26
CA VAL A 49 -6.25 5.17 -9.83
C VAL A 49 -6.86 4.23 -8.78
N ALA A 50 -6.05 3.49 -8.03
CA ALA A 50 -6.54 2.63 -6.96
C ALA A 50 -7.27 3.41 -5.85
N SER A 51 -6.81 4.63 -5.54
CA SER A 51 -7.45 5.49 -4.53
C SER A 51 -8.90 5.83 -4.87
N VAL A 52 -9.27 5.87 -6.15
CA VAL A 52 -10.66 6.05 -6.58
C VAL A 52 -11.55 4.93 -6.05
N ILE A 53 -11.08 3.68 -6.14
CA ILE A 53 -11.80 2.51 -5.62
C ILE A 53 -11.87 2.53 -4.09
N VAL A 54 -10.80 2.96 -3.42
CA VAL A 54 -10.79 3.16 -1.96
C VAL A 54 -11.82 4.21 -1.55
N MET A 55 -11.88 5.33 -2.27
CA MET A 55 -12.84 6.41 -2.03
C MET A 55 -14.29 5.94 -2.24
N LEU A 56 -14.55 5.15 -3.28
CA LEU A 56 -15.85 4.49 -3.48
C LEU A 56 -16.18 3.55 -2.31
N SER A 57 -15.20 2.80 -1.82
CA SER A 57 -15.38 1.88 -0.68
C SER A 57 -15.76 2.61 0.61
N PHE A 58 -15.24 3.82 0.82
CA PHE A 58 -15.65 4.64 1.96
C PHE A 58 -17.03 5.30 1.79
N ALA A 59 -17.42 5.62 0.56
CA ALA A 59 -18.72 6.28 0.27
C ALA A 59 -19.91 5.31 0.18
N TYR A 60 -19.69 4.09 -0.32
CA TYR A 60 -20.73 3.11 -0.60
C TYR A 60 -20.61 1.83 0.24
N GLY A 61 -19.54 1.71 1.05
CA GLY A 61 -19.26 0.54 1.87
C GLY A 61 -18.28 -0.42 1.23
N ILE A 62 -17.46 -1.05 2.07
CA ILE A 62 -16.34 -1.91 1.66
C ILE A 62 -16.84 -3.20 0.99
N ASP A 63 -17.76 -3.93 1.64
CA ASP A 63 -18.28 -5.19 1.07
C ASP A 63 -19.09 -4.94 -0.22
N ALA A 64 -19.94 -3.91 -0.24
CA ALA A 64 -20.71 -3.54 -1.43
C ALA A 64 -19.82 -3.18 -2.62
N THR A 65 -18.76 -2.40 -2.39
CA THR A 65 -17.79 -2.04 -3.44
C THR A 65 -16.98 -3.26 -3.88
N TRP A 66 -16.59 -4.12 -2.94
CA TRP A 66 -15.91 -5.37 -3.27
C TRP A 66 -16.78 -6.27 -4.13
N GLU A 67 -18.06 -6.44 -3.81
CA GLU A 67 -19.02 -7.23 -4.59
C GLU A 67 -19.23 -6.66 -6.00
N TRP A 68 -19.31 -5.33 -6.13
CA TRP A 68 -19.43 -4.62 -7.40
C TRP A 68 -18.23 -4.82 -8.34
N LEU A 69 -17.02 -4.97 -7.80
CA LEU A 69 -15.82 -5.22 -8.60
C LEU A 69 -15.82 -6.64 -9.19
N ASP A 70 -15.61 -6.76 -10.50
CA ASP A 70 -15.34 -8.04 -11.13
C ASP A 70 -13.90 -8.49 -10.83
N LYS A 71 -13.76 -9.59 -10.08
CA LYS A 71 -12.47 -10.15 -9.67
C LYS A 71 -11.69 -10.68 -10.87
N ARG A 72 -12.38 -11.13 -11.93
CA ARG A 72 -11.73 -11.56 -13.17
C ARG A 72 -11.10 -10.38 -13.89
N VAL A 73 -11.79 -9.24 -13.91
CA VAL A 73 -11.24 -8.00 -14.48
C VAL A 73 -10.07 -7.50 -13.64
N LEU A 74 -10.18 -7.53 -12.31
CA LEU A 74 -9.09 -7.09 -11.42
C LEU A 74 -7.83 -7.95 -11.58
N VAL A 75 -7.99 -9.28 -11.61
CA VAL A 75 -6.88 -10.20 -11.91
C VAL A 75 -6.36 -9.95 -13.32
N GLY A 76 -7.25 -9.84 -14.31
CA GLY A 76 -6.89 -9.62 -15.71
C GLY A 76 -6.10 -8.34 -15.95
N ILE A 77 -6.47 -7.22 -15.32
CA ILE A 77 -5.72 -5.96 -15.37
C ILE A 77 -4.36 -6.15 -14.70
N THR A 78 -4.32 -6.76 -13.51
CA THR A 78 -3.06 -6.96 -12.76
C THR A 78 -2.08 -7.83 -13.54
N THR A 79 -2.52 -8.99 -14.03
CA THR A 79 -1.68 -9.91 -14.82
C THR A 79 -1.40 -9.36 -16.20
N GLY A 80 -2.35 -8.60 -16.78
CA GLY A 80 -2.18 -7.92 -18.06
C GLY A 80 -1.07 -6.86 -18.00
N GLY A 81 -0.98 -6.11 -16.91
CA GLY A 81 0.11 -5.16 -16.67
C GLY A 81 1.49 -5.85 -16.64
N ILE A 82 1.59 -6.96 -15.93
CA ILE A 82 2.80 -7.79 -15.89
C ILE A 82 3.13 -8.34 -17.28
N ALA A 83 2.13 -8.84 -18.00
CA ALA A 83 2.30 -9.39 -19.35
C ALA A 83 2.77 -8.31 -20.34
N VAL A 84 2.21 -7.09 -20.27
CA VAL A 84 2.65 -5.95 -21.08
C VAL A 84 4.11 -5.60 -20.76
N PHE A 85 4.46 -5.50 -19.48
CA PHE A 85 5.85 -5.25 -19.08
C PHE A 85 6.80 -6.33 -19.62
N ALA A 86 6.46 -7.61 -19.42
CA ALA A 86 7.26 -8.73 -19.90
C ALA A 86 7.38 -8.74 -21.43
N ALA A 87 6.31 -8.43 -22.16
CA ALA A 87 6.33 -8.35 -23.61
C ALA A 87 7.22 -7.21 -24.11
N LEU A 88 7.23 -6.06 -23.44
CA LEU A 88 8.10 -4.93 -23.82
C LEU A 88 9.56 -5.17 -23.42
N ALA A 89 9.78 -5.91 -22.34
CA ALA A 89 11.11 -6.19 -21.85
C ALA A 89 11.82 -7.32 -22.64
N LEU A 90 11.07 -8.37 -23.00
CA LEU A 90 11.56 -9.53 -23.75
C LEU A 90 11.36 -9.39 -25.26
N GLY A 91 10.41 -8.57 -25.69
CA GLY A 91 10.09 -8.35 -27.10
C GLY A 91 11.29 -7.99 -27.97
N PRO A 92 12.19 -7.08 -27.56
CA PRO A 92 13.39 -6.74 -28.32
C PRO A 92 14.28 -7.95 -28.62
N ILE A 93 14.57 -8.76 -27.58
CA ILE A 93 15.40 -9.97 -27.67
C ILE A 93 14.80 -11.00 -28.65
N LEU A 94 13.47 -11.09 -28.71
CA LEU A 94 12.77 -12.02 -29.59
C LEU A 94 12.62 -11.50 -31.02
N ALA A 95 12.57 -10.18 -31.20
CA ALA A 95 12.36 -9.54 -32.49
C ALA A 95 13.66 -9.37 -33.27
N GLU A 96 14.75 -9.02 -32.60
CA GLU A 96 16.03 -8.67 -33.24
C GLU A 96 17.20 -9.47 -32.61
N PRO A 97 17.95 -10.27 -33.41
CA PRO A 97 19.10 -11.00 -32.91
C PRO A 97 20.18 -10.06 -32.37
N GLY A 98 20.48 -10.18 -31.07
CA GLY A 98 21.50 -9.39 -30.39
C GLY A 98 20.98 -8.14 -29.68
N ALA A 99 19.66 -7.90 -29.67
CA ALA A 99 19.05 -6.85 -28.85
C ALA A 99 19.06 -7.20 -27.36
N ASP A 100 19.14 -6.17 -26.52
CA ASP A 100 19.17 -6.27 -25.06
C ASP A 100 17.76 -6.24 -24.43
N PHE A 101 17.69 -6.63 -23.16
CA PHE A 101 16.48 -6.51 -22.34
C PHE A 101 16.02 -5.05 -22.24
N LEU A 102 14.72 -4.79 -22.46
CA LEU A 102 14.13 -3.44 -22.50
C LEU A 102 14.72 -2.50 -23.57
N GLU A 103 15.36 -3.02 -24.62
CA GLU A 103 15.81 -2.21 -25.74
C GLU A 103 14.62 -1.81 -26.64
N LEU A 104 13.78 -0.88 -26.15
CA LEU A 104 12.57 -0.42 -26.82
C LEU A 104 12.83 0.07 -28.27
N GLY A 105 14.03 0.61 -28.53
CA GLY A 105 14.47 1.07 -29.85
C GLY A 105 14.54 -0.03 -30.91
N ALA A 106 14.76 -1.28 -30.49
CA ALA A 106 14.81 -2.44 -31.38
C ALA A 106 13.41 -3.02 -31.69
N LEU A 107 12.33 -2.45 -31.13
CA LEU A 107 10.97 -2.91 -31.37
C LEU A 107 10.35 -2.16 -32.57
N PRO A 108 10.18 -2.79 -33.75
CA PRO A 108 9.75 -2.09 -34.97
C PRO A 108 8.28 -1.65 -34.96
N LEU A 109 7.52 -2.04 -33.94
CA LEU A 109 6.07 -1.80 -33.82
C LEU A 109 5.72 -0.44 -33.19
N ILE A 110 6.68 0.26 -32.57
CA ILE A 110 6.43 1.48 -31.78
C ILE A 110 7.00 2.70 -32.53
N PRO A 111 6.16 3.59 -33.08
CA PRO A 111 6.61 4.90 -33.55
C PRO A 111 7.28 5.64 -32.39
N ASN A 112 8.44 6.28 -32.58
CA ASN A 112 9.20 6.95 -31.51
C ASN A 112 9.31 6.14 -30.20
N PRO A 113 10.10 5.04 -30.19
CA PRO A 113 10.17 4.09 -29.07
C PRO A 113 10.52 4.72 -27.73
N TRP A 114 11.32 5.79 -27.75
CA TRP A 114 11.73 6.49 -26.54
C TRP A 114 10.60 7.20 -25.82
N LYS A 115 9.58 7.67 -26.54
CA LYS A 115 8.42 8.31 -25.93
C LYS A 115 7.35 7.27 -25.62
N TYR A 116 6.80 6.67 -26.67
CA TYR A 116 5.64 5.80 -26.54
C TYR A 116 5.98 4.42 -25.97
N GLY A 117 7.21 3.95 -26.10
CA GLY A 117 7.65 2.72 -25.46
C GLY A 117 7.76 2.87 -23.94
N ILE A 118 8.31 3.99 -23.47
CA ILE A 118 8.37 4.29 -22.03
C ILE A 118 6.96 4.49 -21.47
N GLU A 119 6.11 5.28 -22.14
CA GLU A 119 4.71 5.47 -21.72
C GLU A 119 3.95 4.12 -21.64
N LEU A 120 4.18 3.20 -22.57
CA LEU A 120 3.54 1.87 -22.54
C LEU A 120 4.05 0.98 -21.40
N VAL A 121 5.35 1.06 -21.07
CA VAL A 121 5.92 0.43 -19.87
C VAL A 121 5.24 0.98 -18.62
N GLU A 122 5.06 2.30 -18.54
CA GLU A 122 4.39 2.97 -17.41
C GLU A 122 2.93 2.52 -17.28
N VAL A 123 2.21 2.36 -18.39
CA VAL A 123 0.84 1.80 -18.39
C VAL A 123 0.83 0.37 -17.84
N GLY A 124 1.79 -0.47 -18.25
CA GLY A 124 1.98 -1.83 -17.71
C GLY A 124 2.15 -1.84 -16.18
N ILE A 125 3.02 -0.95 -15.68
CA ILE A 125 3.27 -0.78 -14.25
C ILE A 125 2.01 -0.27 -13.53
N ALA A 126 1.33 0.74 -14.08
CA ALA A 126 0.14 1.33 -13.48
C ALA A 126 -1.01 0.32 -13.32
N MET A 127 -1.25 -0.51 -14.33
CA MET A 127 -2.26 -1.58 -14.25
C MET A 127 -1.96 -2.55 -13.11
N THR A 128 -0.69 -2.99 -13.01
CA THR A 128 -0.25 -3.91 -11.96
C THR A 128 -0.38 -3.27 -10.57
N VAL A 129 0.12 -2.05 -10.41
CA VAL A 129 0.10 -1.32 -9.14
C VAL A 129 -1.33 -1.03 -8.71
N ALA A 130 -2.19 -0.56 -9.61
CA ALA A 130 -3.59 -0.30 -9.29
C ALA A 130 -4.28 -1.58 -8.78
N GLY A 131 -4.12 -2.69 -9.50
CA GLY A 131 -4.70 -3.97 -9.12
C GLY A 131 -4.20 -4.49 -7.77
N VAL A 132 -2.88 -4.46 -7.54
CA VAL A 132 -2.27 -4.88 -6.27
C VAL A 132 -2.76 -4.01 -5.12
N VAL A 133 -2.76 -2.68 -5.26
CA VAL A 133 -3.22 -1.77 -4.18
C VAL A 133 -4.69 -1.99 -3.86
N ILE A 134 -5.54 -2.18 -4.87
CA ILE A 134 -6.97 -2.49 -4.66
C ILE A 134 -7.12 -3.80 -3.88
N VAL A 135 -6.45 -4.88 -4.31
CA VAL A 135 -6.52 -6.18 -3.62
C VAL A 135 -6.00 -6.05 -2.19
N LEU A 136 -4.85 -5.40 -1.98
CA LEU A 136 -4.28 -5.20 -0.65
C LEU A 136 -5.22 -4.41 0.26
N PHE A 137 -5.84 -3.36 -0.25
CA PHE A 137 -6.85 -2.58 0.50
C PHE A 137 -7.98 -3.47 0.98
N PHE A 138 -8.59 -4.28 0.11
CA PHE A 138 -9.70 -5.15 0.49
C PHE A 138 -9.28 -6.30 1.40
N GLN A 139 -8.10 -6.87 1.17
CA GLN A 139 -7.54 -7.93 2.04
C GLN A 139 -7.30 -7.39 3.45
N LEU A 140 -6.79 -6.16 3.58
CA LEU A 140 -6.61 -5.53 4.87
C LEU A 140 -7.94 -5.17 5.52
N ALA A 141 -8.83 -4.52 4.77
CA ALA A 141 -10.12 -4.05 5.28
C ALA A 141 -11.03 -5.19 5.74
N ARG A 142 -11.04 -6.31 5.01
CA ARG A 142 -11.90 -7.48 5.30
C ARG A 142 -11.20 -8.49 6.20
N GLY A 143 -9.88 -8.62 6.11
CA GLY A 143 -9.10 -9.45 7.04
C GLY A 143 -9.09 -8.91 8.47
N ALA A 144 -9.26 -7.60 8.65
CA ALA A 144 -9.44 -6.98 9.96
C ALA A 144 -10.87 -7.15 10.54
N MET A 145 -11.81 -7.74 9.80
CA MET A 145 -13.22 -7.77 10.17
C MET A 145 -13.75 -9.22 10.23
N PRO A 146 -14.15 -9.74 11.41
CA PRO A 146 -14.84 -11.02 11.51
C PRO A 146 -16.10 -11.03 10.63
N PRO A 147 -16.49 -12.17 10.02
CA PRO A 147 -17.70 -12.25 9.20
C PRO A 147 -18.92 -11.72 9.95
N GLY A 148 -19.45 -10.56 9.54
CA GLY A 148 -20.59 -9.87 10.16
C GLY A 148 -20.29 -8.82 11.24
N GLY A 149 -19.02 -8.42 11.44
CA GLY A 149 -18.61 -7.45 12.46
C GLY A 149 -18.78 -5.99 12.03
N SER A 150 -19.50 -5.20 12.84
CA SER A 150 -19.40 -3.74 12.83
C SER A 150 -18.00 -3.33 13.33
N PRO A 151 -17.35 -2.28 12.78
CA PRO A 151 -16.09 -1.73 13.30
C PRO A 151 -16.12 -1.32 14.78
N TYR A 152 -17.32 -1.23 15.38
CA TYR A 152 -17.56 -0.89 16.78
C TYR A 152 -18.14 -2.05 17.60
N ALA A 153 -18.13 -3.27 17.05
CA ALA A 153 -18.52 -4.44 17.82
C ALA A 153 -17.50 -4.61 18.95
N MET A 154 -17.89 -4.17 20.16
CA MET A 154 -17.17 -4.49 21.38
C MET A 154 -16.96 -6.01 21.43
N PRO A 155 -15.83 -6.51 21.96
CA PRO A 155 -15.62 -7.93 22.16
C PRO A 155 -16.86 -8.48 22.87
N SER A 156 -17.62 -9.33 22.17
CA SER A 156 -18.77 -9.97 22.78
C SER A 156 -18.24 -10.71 23.99
N ALA A 157 -18.77 -10.39 25.17
CA ALA A 157 -18.44 -11.11 26.40
C ALA A 157 -18.45 -12.61 26.08
N GLY A 158 -17.29 -13.26 26.24
CA GLY A 158 -17.17 -14.70 26.08
C GLY A 158 -18.21 -15.39 26.95
N PRO A 159 -18.61 -16.63 26.61
CA PRO A 159 -19.73 -17.29 27.28
C PRO A 159 -19.44 -17.32 28.78
N THR A 160 -20.16 -16.50 29.55
CA THR A 160 -20.19 -16.58 30.99
C THR A 160 -20.73 -17.96 31.30
N GLY A 161 -19.87 -18.80 31.88
CA GLY A 161 -20.22 -20.17 32.24
C GLY A 161 -21.55 -20.19 32.98
N GLU A 162 -22.54 -20.88 32.42
CA GLU A 162 -23.78 -21.18 33.10
C GLU A 162 -23.45 -21.99 34.35
N GLU A 163 -23.51 -21.33 35.51
CA GLU A 163 -23.66 -21.97 36.80
C GLU A 163 -24.93 -22.82 36.76
N ARG A 164 -24.74 -24.14 36.58
CA ARG A 164 -25.79 -25.14 36.79
C ARG A 164 -26.34 -25.00 38.21
N ARG A 165 -27.52 -24.39 38.35
CA ARG A 165 -28.40 -24.60 39.49
C ARG A 165 -28.79 -26.07 39.53
N GLY A 166 -28.33 -26.78 40.56
CA GLY A 166 -28.72 -28.15 40.83
C GLY A 166 -30.09 -28.19 41.48
N ASP A 167 -31.08 -28.70 40.74
CA ASP A 167 -32.31 -29.22 41.33
C ASP A 167 -32.10 -30.71 41.64
N SER A 168 -32.26 -31.03 42.92
CA SER A 168 -32.28 -32.38 43.46
C SER A 168 -33.51 -33.13 42.96
N ASN A 169 -33.32 -34.19 42.18
CA ASN A 169 -34.35 -35.21 41.98
C ASN A 169 -33.81 -36.60 42.33
N THR A 170 -34.55 -37.21 43.25
CA THR A 170 -34.38 -38.54 43.82
C THR A 170 -34.79 -39.61 42.81
N THR A 171 -34.05 -40.73 42.81
CA THR A 171 -34.41 -42.08 42.33
C THR A 171 -34.69 -42.27 40.84
N GLU A 172 -33.77 -42.95 40.14
CA GLU A 172 -34.00 -44.33 39.72
C GLU A 172 -32.73 -45.01 39.17
N ARG A 173 -32.82 -46.34 39.18
CA ARG A 173 -31.81 -47.39 39.09
C ARG A 173 -31.26 -47.58 37.67
N THR A 174 -29.97 -47.93 37.52
CA THR A 174 -29.44 -49.13 36.83
C THR A 174 -27.99 -48.91 36.36
N ALA A 175 -27.17 -49.94 36.59
CA ALA A 175 -25.72 -49.99 36.47
C ALA A 175 -25.17 -50.14 35.04
N SER A 176 -23.84 -50.02 34.94
CA SER A 176 -22.88 -50.25 33.82
C SER A 176 -22.25 -48.93 33.37
N GLY A 177 -20.94 -48.68 33.35
CA GLY A 177 -19.73 -49.47 33.53
C GLY A 177 -18.61 -48.74 32.77
N THR A 178 -17.41 -48.71 33.35
CA THR A 178 -16.12 -48.30 32.77
C THR A 178 -15.81 -46.80 32.67
N THR A 179 -15.12 -46.33 33.71
CA THR A 179 -14.17 -45.22 33.70
C THR A 179 -12.99 -45.52 32.78
N GLU A 180 -12.61 -44.57 31.92
CA GLU A 180 -11.19 -44.32 31.66
C GLU A 180 -10.97 -42.82 31.40
N ARG A 181 -10.16 -42.24 32.27
CA ARG A 181 -9.63 -40.88 32.24
C ARG A 181 -8.17 -41.01 31.80
N THR A 182 -7.76 -40.33 30.74
CA THR A 182 -6.36 -39.92 30.58
C THR A 182 -6.30 -38.50 30.04
N ALA A 183 -5.93 -37.60 30.94
CA ALA A 183 -5.43 -36.26 30.63
C ALA A 183 -3.90 -36.34 30.47
N SER A 184 -3.34 -35.47 29.61
CA SER A 184 -1.99 -34.86 29.66
C SER A 184 -1.79 -34.10 28.33
N GLY A 185 -1.53 -32.80 28.22
CA GLY A 185 -0.95 -31.84 29.15
C GLY A 185 0.44 -31.39 28.68
N THR A 186 0.51 -30.20 28.05
CA THR A 186 1.58 -29.17 28.13
C THR A 186 2.96 -29.53 27.51
N THR A 187 3.59 -28.70 26.66
CA THR A 187 4.22 -27.41 27.01
C THR A 187 4.40 -26.46 25.82
N GLU A 188 3.92 -25.23 26.00
CA GLU A 188 4.39 -24.01 25.31
C GLU A 188 5.85 -23.69 25.70
N ARG A 189 6.61 -23.12 24.77
CA ARG A 189 7.90 -22.48 25.07
C ARG A 189 7.87 -21.02 24.58
N THR A 190 7.66 -20.13 25.53
CA THR A 190 7.86 -18.68 25.43
C THR A 190 9.35 -18.35 25.32
N ALA A 191 9.71 -17.42 24.45
CA ALA A 191 10.96 -16.68 24.52
C ALA A 191 10.68 -15.20 24.24
N SER A 192 10.75 -14.39 25.30
CA SER A 192 10.75 -12.93 25.29
C SER A 192 12.17 -12.41 25.42
N GLY A 193 12.49 -11.30 24.76
CA GLY A 193 13.76 -10.60 24.92
C GLY A 193 13.79 -9.27 24.16
N THR A 194 13.33 -8.22 24.84
CA THR A 194 13.47 -6.80 24.46
C THR A 194 14.77 -6.25 25.04
N THR A 195 15.52 -5.43 24.29
CA THR A 195 16.32 -4.33 24.87
C THR A 195 16.36 -3.13 23.93
N GLU A 196 15.69 -2.06 24.34
CA GLU A 196 15.87 -0.67 23.86
C GLU A 196 17.26 -0.15 24.24
N ARG A 197 17.83 0.76 23.44
CA ARG A 197 19.01 1.55 23.80
C ARG A 197 18.68 3.04 23.67
N THR A 198 18.53 3.68 24.82
CA THR A 198 18.37 5.13 25.00
C THR A 198 19.74 5.82 25.04
N ALA A 199 19.82 7.01 24.46
CA ALA A 199 21.01 7.88 24.41
C ALA A 199 21.25 8.63 25.74
N SER A 200 22.53 8.93 26.05
CA SER A 200 22.98 10.02 26.94
C SER A 200 24.50 10.20 26.83
N GLY A 201 24.96 11.43 26.60
CA GLY A 201 26.37 11.83 26.65
C GLY A 201 26.79 12.32 28.05
N PRO A 202 28.04 12.80 28.20
CA PRO A 202 28.28 13.96 29.06
C PRO A 202 29.28 14.98 28.48
N ASP A 203 29.11 16.22 28.96
CA ASP A 203 29.90 17.43 28.71
C ASP A 203 31.34 17.38 29.24
N ALA A 204 32.24 18.12 28.58
CA ALA A 204 33.49 18.63 29.16
C ALA A 204 33.73 20.07 28.67
N VAL A 205 34.14 20.94 29.59
CA VAL A 205 34.12 22.40 29.52
C VAL A 205 35.55 22.98 29.41
N ASP A 206 35.69 23.99 28.53
CA ASP A 206 36.50 25.25 28.53
C ASP A 206 38.04 25.30 28.68
N ASP A 207 38.69 26.09 27.78
CA ASP A 207 39.69 27.14 28.11
C ASP A 207 40.01 28.05 26.88
N GLY A 208 39.54 29.31 26.90
CA GLY A 208 40.45 30.48 26.87
C GLY A 208 41.01 31.08 25.56
N SER A 209 40.29 32.11 25.08
CA SER A 209 40.78 33.44 24.60
C SER A 209 40.88 33.78 23.09
N PRO A 210 40.65 35.06 22.70
CA PRO A 210 40.26 35.47 21.34
C PRO A 210 41.24 36.45 20.63
N GLU A 211 41.25 36.48 19.29
CA GLU A 211 41.80 37.62 18.52
C GLU A 211 40.95 37.98 17.28
N PRO A 212 40.69 39.28 17.02
CA PRO A 212 39.99 39.78 15.82
C PRO A 212 40.85 40.74 14.97
N ARG A 213 40.76 40.68 13.62
CA ARG A 213 41.10 41.79 12.67
C ARG A 213 40.33 41.60 11.35
N THR A 214 39.25 42.32 11.03
CA THR A 214 39.12 43.65 10.40
C THR A 214 40.07 43.98 9.23
N GLY A 215 39.50 44.22 8.04
CA GLY A 215 39.69 45.50 7.34
C GLY A 215 40.26 45.51 5.91
N ALA A 216 39.44 46.07 4.99
CA ALA A 216 39.77 46.99 3.88
C ALA A 216 40.58 46.45 2.67
N SER A 217 40.08 46.41 1.43
CA SER A 217 39.56 47.46 0.49
C SER A 217 40.63 48.10 -0.41
N ASN A 218 40.21 48.41 -1.66
CA ASN A 218 40.81 49.24 -2.72
C ASN A 218 41.84 48.55 -3.65
N SER A 219 41.62 48.37 -4.96
CA SER A 219 41.31 49.29 -6.10
C SER A 219 42.52 50.06 -6.66
N GLY A 220 42.58 50.16 -8.00
CA GLY A 220 43.62 50.88 -8.79
C GLY A 220 44.47 49.93 -9.64
N SER A 221 44.10 49.62 -10.88
CA SER A 221 44.26 50.38 -12.15
C SER A 221 45.66 50.33 -12.76
N THR A 222 45.68 50.13 -14.09
CA THR A 222 46.72 50.54 -15.07
C THR A 222 48.09 49.84 -14.94
N ASP A 223 48.87 49.54 -15.97
CA ASP A 223 48.90 49.71 -17.42
C ASP A 223 50.21 49.00 -17.85
N GLY A 224 50.35 48.65 -19.12
CA GLY A 224 51.68 48.64 -19.74
C GLY A 224 52.32 47.31 -20.13
N ARG A 225 52.05 46.92 -21.39
CA ARG A 225 53.04 46.88 -22.49
C ARG A 225 54.13 45.78 -22.53
N GLY A 226 54.21 45.15 -23.70
CA GLY A 226 55.46 44.66 -24.33
C GLY A 226 55.57 43.14 -24.41
N ASP A 227 55.13 42.49 -25.49
CA ASP A 227 55.87 42.35 -26.76
C ASP A 227 57.20 41.59 -26.61
N ARG A 228 57.26 40.33 -27.07
CA ARG A 228 58.15 39.86 -28.14
C ARG A 228 58.30 38.32 -28.20
N ARG A 229 58.11 37.85 -29.45
CA ARG A 229 58.55 36.61 -30.10
C ARG A 229 57.70 35.35 -29.92
#